data_AF-A0A840YGV8-F1
#
_entry.id   AF-A0A840YGV8-F1
#
_cell.length_a   1.000
_cell.length_b   1.000
_cell.length_c   1.000
_cell.angle_alpha   90.00
_cell.angle_beta   90.00
_cell.angle_gamma   90.00
#
_symmetry.space_group_name_H-M   'P 1'
#
loop_
_entity.id
_entity.type
_entity.pdbx_description
1 polymer ?
#
loop_
_entity_poly.entity_id
_entity_poly.type
_entity_poly.pdbx_seq_one_letter_code
_entity_poly.pdbx_strand_id
1 'polypeptide(L)'
;MLPMTDRTAREPDLPSGGLHLREPAPAGPGTRRILGPLALGPGLLSAHAGSAVLAEAAGAWAAAARSPALSQGFAGLRREAEAGGCRIGLLLSGLGMVAVGGTPWIAPRELLFPTPSDTARAALAGWAADRMAAGLLGLQQRALDLGEVEAARLLRDLAEGFLAQSREIVPLSRSTAPGLTGRMAR
;
A
#
# COMPACT_ATOMS: atom_id res chain seq x y z
N MET A 1 -32.92 33.20 60.80
CA MET A 1 -32.12 33.90 59.77
C MET A 1 -30.97 32.98 59.42
N LEU A 2 -30.91 32.21 58.33
CA LEU A 2 -31.50 32.22 56.98
C LEU A 2 -32.19 30.85 56.68
N PRO A 3 -33.12 30.75 55.71
CA PRO A 3 -33.91 29.55 55.47
C PRO A 3 -33.17 28.46 54.67
N MET A 4 -33.31 27.20 55.09
CA MET A 4 -33.06 26.00 54.28
C MET A 4 -34.07 25.95 53.14
N THR A 5 -33.62 26.21 51.91
CA THR A 5 -34.41 25.91 50.71
C THR A 5 -34.06 24.53 50.21
N ASP A 6 -35.05 23.65 50.36
CA ASP A 6 -35.27 22.38 49.70
C ASP A 6 -35.07 22.54 48.18
N ARG A 7 -34.08 21.84 47.62
CA ARG A 7 -33.76 21.89 46.18
C ARG A 7 -34.16 20.56 45.56
N THR A 8 -35.45 20.37 45.36
CA THR A 8 -36.00 19.38 44.42
C THR A 8 -35.68 19.88 43.00
N ALA A 9 -34.54 19.46 42.47
CA ALA A 9 -34.22 19.62 41.06
C ALA A 9 -35.11 18.67 40.26
N ARG A 10 -36.12 19.22 39.57
CA ARG A 10 -36.83 18.58 38.47
C ARG A 10 -35.80 18.19 37.40
N GLU A 11 -35.72 16.90 37.07
CA GLU A 11 -35.10 16.44 35.82
C GLU A 11 -35.85 17.05 34.63
N PRO A 12 -35.14 17.61 33.64
CA PRO A 12 -35.75 17.90 32.35
C PRO A 12 -35.88 16.59 31.56
N ASP A 13 -37.11 16.25 31.19
CA ASP A 13 -37.43 15.25 30.18
C ASP A 13 -36.69 15.60 28.88
N LEU A 14 -35.60 14.90 28.61
CA LEU A 14 -34.99 14.89 27.28
C LEU A 14 -35.83 13.98 26.40
N PRO A 15 -36.30 14.44 25.22
CA PRO A 15 -36.95 13.54 24.29
C PRO A 15 -35.92 12.49 23.85
N SER A 16 -36.27 11.22 24.09
CA SER A 16 -35.66 10.04 23.47
C SER A 16 -35.85 10.08 21.95
N GLY A 17 -35.25 11.08 21.30
CA GLY A 17 -35.10 11.17 19.87
C GLY A 17 -34.01 10.20 19.47
N GLY A 18 -34.39 8.94 19.25
CA GLY A 18 -33.54 7.97 18.59
C GLY A 18 -33.03 8.57 17.29
N LEU A 19 -31.75 8.93 17.27
CA LEU A 19 -31.00 9.13 16.05
C LEU A 19 -30.95 7.76 15.37
N HIS A 20 -31.99 7.45 14.62
CA HIS A 20 -31.91 6.47 13.55
C HIS A 20 -30.82 7.00 12.62
N LEU A 21 -29.59 6.52 12.84
CA LEU A 21 -28.56 6.48 11.82
C LEU A 21 -29.21 5.72 10.67
N ARG A 22 -29.80 6.48 9.76
CA ARG A 22 -30.41 5.98 8.53
C ARG A 22 -29.24 5.31 7.82
N GLU A 23 -29.18 3.98 7.87
CA GLU A 23 -28.25 3.21 7.07
C GLU A 23 -28.40 3.74 5.64
N PRO A 24 -27.31 4.22 5.02
CA PRO A 24 -27.38 4.62 3.62
C PRO A 24 -27.86 3.41 2.85
N ALA A 25 -29.02 3.55 2.19
CA ALA A 25 -29.62 2.47 1.44
C ALA A 25 -28.57 1.88 0.49
N PRO A 26 -28.46 0.54 0.40
CA PRO A 26 -27.47 -0.09 -0.46
C PRO A 26 -27.68 0.43 -1.89
N ALA A 27 -26.67 1.09 -2.44
CA ALA A 27 -26.69 1.56 -3.81
C ALA A 27 -27.11 0.41 -4.72
N GLY A 28 -28.14 0.64 -5.55
CA GLY A 28 -28.65 -0.39 -6.46
C GLY A 28 -27.57 -0.90 -7.41
N PRO A 29 -27.75 -2.10 -8.00
CA PRO A 29 -26.74 -2.74 -8.85
C PRO A 29 -26.27 -1.87 -10.03
N GLY A 30 -27.14 -1.00 -10.56
CA GLY A 30 -26.76 -0.04 -11.62
C GLY A 30 -25.86 1.11 -11.13
N THR A 31 -26.01 1.53 -9.87
CA THR A 31 -25.21 2.62 -9.28
C THR A 31 -23.82 2.12 -8.88
N ARG A 32 -23.71 0.89 -8.36
CA ARG A 32 -22.41 0.25 -8.05
C ARG A 32 -21.52 0.09 -9.29
N ARG A 33 -22.11 -0.32 -10.42
CA ARG A 33 -21.40 -0.47 -11.71
C ARG A 33 -20.78 0.82 -12.25
N ILE A 34 -21.37 1.99 -11.94
CA ILE A 34 -20.87 3.30 -12.42
C ILE A 34 -19.88 3.92 -11.42
N LEU A 35 -20.10 3.72 -10.12
CA LEU A 35 -19.24 4.31 -9.08
C LEU A 35 -17.89 3.61 -8.95
N GLY A 36 -17.80 2.29 -9.19
CA GLY A 36 -16.55 1.53 -9.11
C GLY A 36 -15.43 2.10 -9.99
N PRO A 37 -15.64 2.27 -11.31
CA PRO A 37 -14.64 2.86 -12.21
C PRO A 37 -14.23 4.29 -11.81
N LEU A 38 -15.17 5.12 -11.35
CA LEU A 38 -14.89 6.51 -10.96
C LEU A 38 -14.12 6.62 -9.63
N ALA A 39 -14.43 5.75 -8.67
CA ALA A 39 -13.88 5.83 -7.33
C ALA A 39 -12.54 5.08 -7.18
N LEU A 40 -12.38 3.95 -7.86
CA LEU A 40 -11.19 3.09 -7.77
C LEU A 40 -10.25 3.26 -8.98
N GLY A 41 -10.79 3.56 -10.15
CA GLY A 41 -10.06 3.56 -11.43
C GLY A 41 -8.78 4.40 -11.43
N PRO A 42 -8.81 5.70 -11.08
CA PRO A 42 -7.61 6.52 -11.05
C PRO A 42 -6.52 5.96 -10.11
N GLY A 43 -6.94 5.45 -8.96
CA GLY A 43 -6.03 4.83 -7.99
C GLY A 43 -5.40 3.54 -8.50
N LEU A 44 -6.20 2.66 -9.12
CA LEU A 44 -5.73 1.42 -9.72
C LEU A 44 -4.80 1.67 -10.91
N LEU A 45 -5.07 2.69 -11.73
CA LEU A 45 -4.16 3.11 -12.81
C LEU A 45 -2.81 3.59 -12.26
N SER A 46 -2.84 4.43 -11.21
CA SER A 46 -1.62 4.86 -10.52
C SER A 46 -0.85 3.70 -9.88
N ALA A 47 -1.55 2.73 -9.29
CA ALA A 47 -0.95 1.53 -8.73
C ALA A 47 -0.30 0.67 -9.83
N HIS A 48 -1.00 0.45 -10.94
CA HIS A 48 -0.50 -0.30 -12.09
C HIS A 48 0.77 0.34 -12.67
N ALA A 49 0.74 1.65 -12.92
CA ALA A 49 1.91 2.39 -13.38
C ALA A 49 3.07 2.34 -12.36
N GLY A 50 2.77 2.45 -11.06
CA GLY A 50 3.76 2.32 -9.99
C GLY A 50 4.43 0.95 -9.95
N SER A 51 3.65 -0.13 -10.14
CA SER A 51 4.17 -1.49 -10.22
C SER A 51 5.15 -1.68 -11.38
N ALA A 52 4.85 -1.13 -12.56
CA ALA A 52 5.77 -1.19 -13.71
C ALA A 52 7.09 -0.45 -13.42
N VAL A 53 7.00 0.77 -12.88
CA VAL A 53 8.18 1.57 -12.50
C VAL A 53 9.04 0.84 -11.45
N LEU A 54 8.40 0.21 -10.47
CA LEU A 54 9.11 -0.54 -9.43
C LEU A 54 9.75 -1.83 -9.99
N ALA A 55 9.08 -2.54 -10.89
CA ALA A 55 9.63 -3.73 -11.52
C ALA A 55 10.89 -3.43 -12.33
N GLU A 56 10.88 -2.35 -13.11
CA GLU A 56 12.04 -1.88 -13.88
C GLU A 56 13.21 -1.49 -12.95
N ALA A 57 12.92 -0.68 -11.93
CA ALA A 57 13.94 -0.25 -10.96
C ALA A 57 14.54 -1.44 -10.19
N ALA A 58 13.71 -2.37 -9.73
CA ALA A 58 14.15 -3.58 -9.05
C ALA A 58 15.02 -4.46 -9.96
N GLY A 59 14.71 -4.56 -11.25
CA GLY A 59 15.57 -5.21 -12.24
C GLY A 59 16.96 -4.55 -12.36
N ALA A 60 16.99 -3.22 -12.43
CA ALA A 60 18.25 -2.47 -12.47
C ALA A 60 19.07 -2.62 -11.18
N TRP A 61 18.42 -2.62 -10.01
CA TRP A 61 19.09 -2.85 -8.73
C TRP A 61 19.62 -4.27 -8.62
N ALA A 62 18.86 -5.27 -9.07
CA ALA A 62 19.30 -6.68 -9.07
C ALA A 62 20.57 -6.86 -9.90
N ALA A 63 20.63 -6.26 -11.09
CA ALA A 63 21.79 -6.32 -11.97
C ALA A 63 23.03 -5.60 -11.40
N ALA A 64 22.82 -4.55 -10.61
CA ALA A 64 23.88 -3.71 -10.09
C ALA A 64 24.33 -4.07 -8.65
N ALA A 65 23.61 -4.97 -7.97
CA ALA A 65 23.90 -5.41 -6.61
C ALA A 65 25.22 -6.20 -6.55
N ARG A 66 26.06 -5.90 -5.55
CA ARG A 66 27.31 -6.64 -5.30
C ARG A 66 27.08 -7.87 -4.42
N SER A 67 26.13 -7.79 -3.50
CA SER A 67 25.71 -8.90 -2.67
C SER A 67 24.76 -9.83 -3.44
N PRO A 68 25.06 -11.14 -3.58
CA PRO A 68 24.16 -12.11 -4.21
C PRO A 68 22.79 -12.17 -3.53
N ALA A 69 22.76 -12.06 -2.19
CA ALA A 69 21.51 -12.06 -1.44
C ALA A 69 20.64 -10.84 -1.78
N LEU A 70 21.24 -9.66 -1.92
CA LEU A 70 20.50 -8.46 -2.34
C LEU A 70 20.05 -8.55 -3.79
N SER A 71 20.89 -9.09 -4.68
CA SER A 71 20.50 -9.32 -6.08
C SER A 71 19.25 -10.22 -6.15
N GLN A 72 19.22 -11.31 -5.37
CA GLN A 72 18.06 -12.20 -5.26
C GLN A 72 16.84 -11.50 -4.64
N GLY A 73 17.03 -10.72 -3.57
CA GLY A 73 15.97 -9.94 -2.94
C GLY A 73 15.33 -8.93 -3.92
N PHE A 74 16.14 -8.18 -4.67
CA PHE A 74 15.64 -7.27 -5.71
C PHE A 74 14.93 -8.02 -6.84
N ALA A 75 15.41 -9.20 -7.23
CA ALA A 75 14.70 -10.05 -8.19
C ALA A 75 13.35 -10.56 -7.64
N GLY A 76 13.25 -10.82 -6.33
CA GLY A 76 12.00 -11.11 -5.62
C GLY A 76 11.01 -9.96 -5.72
N LEU A 77 11.46 -8.75 -5.35
CA LEU A 77 10.63 -7.55 -5.44
C LEU A 77 10.17 -7.26 -6.87
N ARG A 78 11.04 -7.48 -7.87
CA ARG A 78 10.66 -7.35 -9.28
C ARG A 78 9.51 -8.28 -9.64
N ARG A 79 9.60 -9.57 -9.30
CA ARG A 79 8.54 -10.55 -9.59
C ARG A 79 7.23 -10.18 -8.88
N GLU A 80 7.31 -9.72 -7.64
CA GLU A 80 6.14 -9.27 -6.89
C GLU A 80 5.49 -8.04 -7.55
N ALA A 81 6.30 -7.07 -8.00
CA ALA A 81 5.81 -5.90 -8.71
C ALA A 81 5.15 -6.26 -10.06
N GLU A 82 5.76 -7.15 -10.85
CA GLU A 82 5.18 -7.65 -12.10
C GLU A 82 3.85 -8.38 -11.85
N ALA A 83 3.82 -9.31 -10.90
CA ALA A 83 2.61 -10.06 -10.53
C ALA A 83 1.51 -9.13 -9.99
N GLY A 84 1.89 -8.15 -9.16
CA GLY A 84 1.00 -7.12 -8.64
C GLY A 84 0.40 -6.26 -9.75
N GLY A 85 1.23 -5.82 -10.70
CA GLY A 85 0.78 -5.11 -11.91
C GLY A 85 -0.27 -5.91 -12.69
N CYS A 86 0.01 -7.20 -12.97
CA CYS A 86 -0.95 -8.07 -13.66
C CYS A 86 -2.29 -8.20 -12.92
N ARG A 87 -2.26 -8.42 -11.59
CA ARG A 87 -3.48 -8.53 -10.77
C ARG A 87 -4.29 -7.22 -10.73
N ILE A 88 -3.62 -6.08 -10.65
CA ILE A 88 -4.27 -4.76 -10.75
C ILE A 88 -4.88 -4.56 -12.15
N GLY A 89 -4.20 -5.02 -13.20
CA GLY A 89 -4.74 -5.02 -14.57
C GLY A 89 -6.04 -5.83 -14.71
N LEU A 90 -6.15 -6.96 -14.00
CA LEU A 90 -7.39 -7.75 -13.92
C LEU A 90 -8.51 -6.99 -13.19
N LEU A 91 -8.19 -6.29 -12.09
CA LEU A 91 -9.17 -5.44 -11.40
C LEU A 91 -9.69 -4.32 -12.32
N LEU A 92 -8.79 -3.63 -13.02
CA LEU A 92 -9.16 -2.60 -14.01
C LEU A 92 -10.04 -3.18 -15.12
N SER A 93 -9.70 -4.37 -15.63
CA SER A 93 -10.52 -5.05 -16.65
C SER A 93 -11.91 -5.40 -16.13
N GLY A 94 -12.02 -5.83 -14.86
CA GLY A 94 -13.31 -6.06 -14.19
C GLY A 94 -14.17 -4.80 -14.06
N LEU A 95 -13.53 -3.62 -14.03
CA LEU A 95 -14.19 -2.31 -14.06
C LEU A 95 -14.44 -1.79 -15.48
N GLY A 96 -14.15 -2.58 -16.53
CA GLY A 96 -14.26 -2.16 -17.93
C GLY A 96 -13.22 -1.12 -18.35
N MET A 97 -12.11 -1.02 -17.62
CA MET A 97 -11.01 -0.10 -17.88
C MET A 97 -9.80 -0.83 -18.48
N VAL A 98 -9.04 -0.12 -19.31
CA VAL A 98 -7.76 -0.62 -19.84
C VAL A 98 -6.64 -0.15 -18.91
N ALA A 99 -5.66 -1.02 -18.63
CA ALA A 99 -4.52 -0.74 -17.78
C ALA A 99 -3.44 0.13 -18.48
N VAL A 100 -3.85 1.29 -18.98
CA VAL A 100 -3.02 2.25 -19.70
C VAL A 100 -3.22 3.64 -19.11
N GLY A 101 -2.10 4.33 -18.86
CA GLY A 101 -2.09 5.65 -18.25
C GLY A 101 -2.04 5.62 -16.71
N GLY A 102 -2.33 6.78 -16.10
CA GLY A 102 -2.18 7.00 -14.66
C GLY A 102 -0.83 7.62 -14.29
N THR A 103 -0.83 8.45 -13.25
CA THR A 103 0.42 8.98 -12.67
C THR A 103 0.91 7.97 -11.63
N PRO A 104 2.11 7.38 -11.77
CA PRO A 104 2.58 6.37 -10.83
C PRO A 104 2.73 6.97 -9.43
N TRP A 105 2.43 6.19 -8.38
CA TRP A 105 2.62 6.65 -7.00
C TRP A 105 4.09 6.93 -6.65
N ILE A 106 4.99 6.33 -7.43
CA ILE A 106 6.43 6.50 -7.35
C ILE A 106 6.91 6.95 -8.72
N ALA A 107 7.43 8.18 -8.82
CA ALA A 107 7.99 8.63 -10.08
C ALA A 107 9.32 7.89 -10.36
N PRO A 108 9.65 7.56 -11.62
CA PRO A 108 10.91 6.89 -11.95
C PRO A 108 12.14 7.59 -11.40
N ARG A 109 12.14 8.94 -11.40
CA ARG A 109 13.21 9.77 -10.84
C ARG A 109 13.44 9.59 -9.34
N GLU A 110 12.43 9.19 -8.58
CA GLU A 110 12.55 8.92 -7.14
C GLU A 110 13.29 7.60 -6.89
N LEU A 111 13.30 6.70 -7.88
CA LEU A 111 14.00 5.42 -7.84
C LEU A 111 15.40 5.47 -8.48
N LEU A 112 15.72 6.59 -9.14
CA LEU A 112 17.08 6.85 -9.62
C LEU A 112 17.95 7.15 -8.42
N PHE A 113 18.98 6.32 -8.22
CA PHE A 113 19.93 6.52 -7.15
C PHE A 113 21.34 6.68 -7.71
N PRO A 114 21.99 7.84 -7.51
CA PRO A 114 23.29 8.12 -8.12
C PRO A 114 24.44 7.41 -7.42
N THR A 115 24.24 6.88 -6.20
CA THR A 115 25.33 6.23 -5.46
C THR A 115 25.29 4.71 -5.60
N PRO A 116 26.46 4.05 -5.70
CA PRO A 116 26.56 2.61 -5.96
C PRO A 116 26.42 1.75 -4.70
N SER A 117 25.89 2.26 -3.58
CA SER A 117 25.83 1.49 -2.33
C SER A 117 24.64 0.52 -2.31
N ASP A 118 24.94 -0.76 -2.07
CA ASP A 118 23.96 -1.82 -1.85
C ASP A 118 23.01 -1.50 -0.68
N THR A 119 23.52 -0.91 0.40
CA THR A 119 22.71 -0.52 1.56
C THR A 119 21.69 0.55 1.21
N ALA A 120 22.10 1.54 0.42
CA ALA A 120 21.19 2.61 0.03
C ALA A 120 20.15 2.12 -0.99
N ARG A 121 20.51 1.24 -1.92
CA ARG A 121 19.56 0.57 -2.81
C ARG A 121 18.55 -0.28 -2.02
N ALA A 122 18.99 -1.01 -1.01
CA ALA A 122 18.10 -1.79 -0.16
C ALA A 122 17.11 -0.91 0.63
N ALA A 123 17.58 0.22 1.18
CA ALA A 123 16.72 1.19 1.86
C ALA A 123 15.69 1.81 0.90
N LEU A 124 16.12 2.18 -0.31
CA LEU A 124 15.23 2.72 -1.35
C LEU A 124 14.18 1.71 -1.80
N ALA A 125 14.59 0.44 -1.99
CA ALA A 125 13.68 -0.66 -2.33
C ALA A 125 12.64 -0.89 -1.22
N GLY A 126 13.06 -0.89 0.05
CA GLY A 126 12.15 -0.99 1.20
C GLY A 126 11.14 0.16 1.24
N TRP A 127 11.61 1.40 1.11
CA TRP A 127 10.72 2.58 1.02
C TRP A 127 9.72 2.47 -0.14
N ALA A 128 10.17 2.04 -1.32
CA ALA A 128 9.31 1.91 -2.50
C ALA A 128 8.23 0.84 -2.30
N ALA A 129 8.59 -0.31 -1.73
CA ALA A 129 7.66 -1.38 -1.40
C ALA A 129 6.64 -0.93 -0.34
N ASP A 130 7.07 -0.28 0.73
CA ASP A 130 6.18 0.26 1.77
C ASP A 130 5.22 1.32 1.21
N ARG A 131 5.70 2.16 0.28
CA ARG A 131 4.88 3.17 -0.39
C ARG A 131 3.82 2.54 -1.30
N MET A 132 4.16 1.49 -2.04
CA MET A 132 3.19 0.71 -2.81
C MET A 132 2.14 0.08 -1.89
N ALA A 133 2.56 -0.55 -0.79
CA ALA A 133 1.65 -1.16 0.18
C ALA A 133 0.68 -0.13 0.80
N ALA A 134 1.19 1.04 1.20
CA ALA A 134 0.35 2.10 1.76
C ALA A 134 -0.72 2.58 0.76
N GLY A 135 -0.36 2.77 -0.51
CA GLY A 135 -1.31 3.12 -1.56
C GLY A 135 -2.38 2.04 -1.77
N LEU A 136 -1.98 0.77 -1.80
CA LEU A 136 -2.88 -0.37 -1.95
C LEU A 136 -3.85 -0.51 -0.77
N LEU A 137 -3.39 -0.31 0.47
CA LEU A 137 -4.26 -0.29 1.65
C LEU A 137 -5.27 0.86 1.59
N GLY A 138 -4.86 2.03 1.08
CA GLY A 138 -5.77 3.13 0.81
C GLY A 138 -6.87 2.79 -0.20
N LEU A 139 -6.53 2.07 -1.28
CA LEU A 139 -7.51 1.57 -2.24
C LEU A 139 -8.40 0.46 -1.67
N GLN A 140 -7.82 -0.41 -0.85
CA GLN A 140 -8.52 -1.49 -0.17
C GLN A 140 -9.62 -0.94 0.74
N GLN A 141 -9.33 0.11 1.51
CA GLN A 141 -10.36 0.78 2.31
C GLN A 141 -11.48 1.36 1.44
N ARG A 142 -11.14 2.04 0.34
CA ARG A 142 -12.14 2.58 -0.59
C ARG A 142 -12.99 1.48 -1.22
N ALA A 143 -12.40 0.33 -1.55
CA ALA A 143 -13.13 -0.80 -2.09
C ALA A 143 -14.13 -1.35 -1.05
N LEU A 144 -13.75 -1.43 0.23
CA LEU A 144 -14.68 -1.79 1.31
C LEU A 144 -15.81 -0.78 1.46
N ASP A 145 -15.52 0.51 1.41
CA ASP A 145 -16.53 1.58 1.53
C ASP A 145 -17.59 1.50 0.40
N LEU A 146 -17.22 0.92 -0.75
CA LEU A 146 -18.10 0.68 -1.89
C LEU A 146 -18.78 -0.70 -1.87
N GLY A 147 -18.44 -1.57 -0.92
CA GLY A 147 -18.92 -2.95 -0.83
C GLY A 147 -18.25 -3.92 -1.82
N GLU A 148 -17.12 -3.55 -2.42
CA GLU A 148 -16.35 -4.36 -3.36
C GLU A 148 -15.37 -5.29 -2.60
N VAL A 149 -15.91 -6.27 -1.88
CA VAL A 149 -15.16 -7.12 -0.93
C VAL A 149 -14.02 -7.90 -1.59
N GLU A 150 -14.26 -8.49 -2.77
CA GLU A 150 -13.23 -9.28 -3.46
C GLU A 150 -12.07 -8.40 -3.95
N ALA A 151 -12.37 -7.19 -4.44
CA ALA A 151 -11.33 -6.23 -4.82
C ALA A 151 -10.53 -5.77 -3.60
N ALA A 152 -11.21 -5.50 -2.48
CA ALA A 152 -10.56 -5.14 -1.22
C ALA A 152 -9.62 -6.24 -0.72
N ARG A 153 -10.05 -7.50 -0.76
CA ARG A 153 -9.22 -8.65 -0.39
C ARG A 153 -7.98 -8.76 -1.28
N LEU A 154 -8.15 -8.69 -2.59
CA LEU A 154 -7.02 -8.74 -3.52
C LEU A 154 -6.02 -7.60 -3.27
N LEU A 155 -6.51 -6.38 -3.07
CA LEU A 155 -5.66 -5.21 -2.78
C LEU A 155 -4.89 -5.36 -1.47
N ARG A 156 -5.49 -5.97 -0.45
CA ARG A 156 -4.82 -6.31 0.80
C ARG A 156 -3.70 -7.32 0.58
N ASP A 157 -3.99 -8.42 -0.11
CA ASP A 157 -3.02 -9.48 -0.38
C ASP A 157 -1.79 -8.92 -1.13
N LEU A 158 -2.03 -8.02 -2.08
CA LEU A 158 -0.95 -7.28 -2.77
C LEU A 158 -0.12 -6.41 -1.84
N ALA A 159 -0.77 -5.66 -0.94
CA ALA A 159 -0.08 -4.81 0.02
C ALA A 159 0.80 -5.63 0.97
N GLU A 160 0.28 -6.76 1.46
CA GLU A 160 1.01 -7.70 2.30
C GLU A 160 2.23 -8.30 1.57
N GLY A 161 2.11 -8.60 0.28
CA GLY A 161 3.22 -9.03 -0.59
C GLY A 161 4.36 -8.02 -0.64
N PHE A 162 4.06 -6.73 -0.88
CA PHE A 162 5.08 -5.67 -0.87
C PHE A 162 5.71 -5.48 0.51
N LEU A 163 4.92 -5.50 1.59
CA LEU A 163 5.46 -5.40 2.96
C LEU A 163 6.38 -6.57 3.30
N ALA A 164 6.06 -7.79 2.83
CA ALA A 164 6.92 -8.95 3.00
C ALA A 164 8.27 -8.75 2.31
N GLN A 165 8.27 -8.27 1.05
CA GLN A 165 9.50 -7.97 0.31
C GLN A 165 10.33 -6.85 0.97
N SER A 166 9.69 -5.81 1.50
CA SER A 166 10.37 -4.75 2.27
C SER A 166 11.11 -5.32 3.48
N ARG A 167 10.44 -6.17 4.27
CA ARG A 167 11.01 -6.83 5.45
C ARG A 167 12.13 -7.81 5.12
N GLU A 168 12.09 -8.41 3.92
CA GLU A 168 13.13 -9.31 3.45
C GLU A 168 14.39 -8.55 3.02
N ILE A 169 14.25 -7.47 2.24
CA ILE A 169 15.38 -6.77 1.60
C ILE A 169 16.16 -5.90 2.58
N VAL A 170 15.47 -5.15 3.45
CA VAL A 170 16.12 -4.16 4.32
C VAL A 170 17.18 -4.78 5.24
N PRO A 171 16.96 -5.94 5.90
CA PRO A 171 17.98 -6.56 6.75
C PRO A 171 19.21 -7.07 6.00
N LEU A 172 19.08 -7.48 4.74
CA LEU A 172 20.19 -8.03 3.94
C LEU A 172 21.33 -7.02 3.75
N SER A 173 21.00 -5.73 3.79
CA SER A 173 21.98 -4.64 3.71
C SER A 173 22.90 -4.50 4.93
N ARG A 174 22.51 -5.06 6.08
CA ARG A 174 23.28 -4.99 7.34
C ARG A 174 24.21 -6.18 7.52
N SER A 175 23.96 -7.27 6.81
CA SER A 175 24.74 -8.52 6.87
C SER A 175 26.03 -8.46 6.02
N THR A 176 26.22 -7.40 5.22
CA THR A 176 27.38 -7.25 4.31
C THR A 176 28.58 -6.55 4.96
N ALA A 177 28.61 -6.39 6.29
CA ALA A 177 29.80 -5.90 6.99
C ALA A 177 30.87 -7.01 7.01
N PRO A 178 32.02 -6.85 6.34
CA PRO A 178 33.08 -7.84 6.39
C PRO A 178 33.58 -7.94 7.83
N GLY A 179 33.61 -9.17 8.35
CA GLY A 179 34.16 -9.47 9.66
C GLY A 179 35.58 -8.90 9.79
N LEU A 180 35.73 -7.92 10.68
CA LEU A 180 36.98 -7.57 11.36
C LEU A 180 37.37 -8.68 12.37
N THR A 181 37.25 -9.94 11.98
CA THR A 181 37.59 -11.12 12.78
C THR A 181 38.68 -11.88 12.05
N GLY A 182 39.90 -11.37 12.13
CA GLY A 182 41.07 -12.03 11.53
C GLY A 182 42.40 -11.30 11.67
N ARG A 183 42.54 -10.35 12.61
CA ARG A 183 43.81 -9.66 12.89
C ARG A 183 44.26 -9.76 14.34
N MET A 184 44.08 -10.91 15.00
CA MET A 184 44.86 -11.37 16.17
C MET A 184 44.72 -12.91 16.13
N ALA A 185 45.76 -13.72 15.99
CA ALA A 185 46.89 -13.82 16.89
C ALA A 185 48.19 -14.14 16.15
N ARG A 186 49.26 -13.60 16.72
CA ARG A 186 50.66 -13.96 16.47
C ARG A 186 50.98 -15.29 17.13
#